data_AF-A0A954ITD0-F1
#
_entry.id   AF-A0A954ITD0-F1
#
_cell.length_a   1.000
_cell.length_b   1.000
_cell.length_c   1.000
_cell.angle_alpha   90.00
_cell.angle_beta   90.00
_cell.angle_gamma   90.00
#
_symmetry.space_group_name_H-M   'P 1'
#
loop_
_entity.id
_entity.type
_entity.pdbx_description
1 polymer ?
#
loop_
_entity_poly.entity_id
_entity_poly.type
_entity_poly.pdbx_seq_one_letter_code
_entity_poly.pdbx_strand_id
1 'polypeptide(L)'
;MVRDDRKWVAQYLIAVEKDKLVFSEAGNPQTAEPIFRLDNELYPNLPNGKLDPRLIDFLNGHGIEVSAKTKLKKQGEELSWEFVADNEPQRYRMTLENGTIKAHALVTAANTREADVVWRMDMMEEQGVRQHNMANCSPVLYGDVLFVCTSNGVDESHINVPAPKAPSFIALDKTTGKVLWKDNSPSPRLMHGQWSSPAVGVFGGVPQVIFPGGDGWVYAFRADAWDKEHQKPILLWKFDANPKTSKWILGGRGTRNSILAFPVIAEGRVYVTVGQDPEHGEGPGHLWCINPTRRGDVSPELALVDRNGKPTQTAPQRIQAVDEKRGEYTKPNPNSAVVWHYAGTGPEFEQQMHRCVGSPVIQNGLLVLSDFSGLVHCLDAKTGKVHWTYDLWAAC
;
A
#
# COMPACT_ATOMS: atom_id res chain seq x y z
N MET A 1 -19.29 6.49 11.30
CA MET A 1 -19.56 7.89 11.69
C MET A 1 -19.06 8.82 10.60
N VAL A 2 -19.87 9.75 10.09
CA VAL A 2 -19.43 10.91 9.28
C VAL A 2 -20.21 12.14 9.75
N ARG A 3 -19.59 13.32 9.63
CA ARG A 3 -20.04 14.62 10.14
C ARG A 3 -20.77 15.40 9.06
N ASP A 4 -21.99 15.82 9.35
CA ASP A 4 -22.65 16.93 8.67
C ASP A 4 -23.27 17.87 9.71
N ASP A 5 -23.05 19.17 9.57
CA ASP A 5 -23.61 20.24 10.43
C ASP A 5 -23.46 20.10 11.96
N ARG A 6 -22.26 19.72 12.42
CA ARG A 6 -21.86 19.66 13.85
C ARG A 6 -22.66 18.67 14.71
N LYS A 7 -23.36 17.69 14.14
CA LYS A 7 -23.93 16.57 14.90
C LYS A 7 -23.49 15.23 14.32
N TRP A 8 -23.20 14.29 15.21
CA TRP A 8 -22.89 12.90 14.88
C TRP A 8 -24.21 12.16 14.61
N VAL A 9 -24.30 11.43 13.49
CA VAL A 9 -25.44 10.54 13.21
C VAL A 9 -24.93 9.10 13.25
N ALA A 10 -25.62 8.26 14.03
CA ALA A 10 -25.26 6.86 14.25
C ALA A 10 -25.77 5.95 13.12
N GLN A 11 -25.03 4.89 12.83
CA GLN A 11 -25.48 3.76 12.02
C GLN A 11 -26.08 2.70 12.94
N TYR A 12 -27.23 2.13 12.57
CA TYR A 12 -27.98 1.17 13.38
C TYR A 12 -27.95 -0.23 12.77
N LEU A 13 -27.64 -1.24 13.57
CA LEU A 13 -27.85 -2.66 13.26
C LEU A 13 -29.19 -3.12 13.86
N ILE A 14 -29.95 -3.92 13.10
CA ILE A 14 -31.23 -4.51 13.50
C ILE A 14 -31.04 -6.04 13.61
N ALA A 15 -31.24 -6.61 14.80
CA ALA A 15 -31.13 -8.05 15.06
C ALA A 15 -32.32 -8.60 15.88
N VAL A 16 -32.47 -9.93 15.97
CA VAL A 16 -33.54 -10.59 16.76
C VAL A 16 -32.97 -11.56 17.80
N GLU A 17 -33.49 -11.47 19.02
CA GLU A 17 -33.23 -12.42 20.11
C GLU A 17 -34.55 -12.75 20.84
N LYS A 18 -34.88 -14.05 21.01
CA LYS A 18 -36.06 -14.55 21.75
C LYS A 18 -37.37 -13.82 21.41
N ASP A 19 -37.71 -13.79 20.12
CA ASP A 19 -38.94 -13.19 19.59
C ASP A 19 -39.05 -11.66 19.77
N LYS A 20 -37.90 -10.97 19.86
CA LYS A 20 -37.81 -9.52 20.05
C LYS A 20 -36.72 -8.91 19.15
N LEU A 21 -37.00 -7.74 18.57
CA LEU A 21 -36.06 -6.94 17.75
C LEU A 21 -35.16 -6.07 18.65
N VAL A 22 -33.87 -5.99 18.36
CA VAL A 22 -32.89 -5.20 19.12
C VAL A 22 -32.15 -4.23 18.20
N PHE A 23 -32.02 -2.97 18.63
CA PHE A 23 -31.21 -1.93 18.00
C PHE A 23 -29.86 -1.84 18.71
N SER A 24 -28.75 -1.72 17.98
CA SER A 24 -27.51 -1.23 18.57
C SER A 24 -26.83 -0.17 17.69
N GLU A 25 -26.39 0.92 18.34
CA GLU A 25 -25.19 1.63 17.87
C GLU A 25 -24.04 0.61 17.87
N ALA A 26 -23.09 0.69 16.94
CA ALA A 26 -21.97 -0.26 16.85
C ALA A 26 -21.42 -0.66 18.24
N GLY A 27 -21.88 -1.82 18.74
CA GLY A 27 -21.90 -2.18 20.15
C GLY A 27 -22.84 -3.39 20.40
N ASN A 28 -22.58 -4.15 21.48
CA ASN A 28 -23.10 -5.50 21.72
C ASN A 28 -24.66 -5.57 21.66
N PRO A 29 -25.27 -6.32 20.73
CA PRO A 29 -26.72 -6.38 20.50
C PRO A 29 -27.54 -7.06 21.61
N GLN A 30 -26.96 -7.40 22.76
CA GLN A 30 -27.65 -8.15 23.83
C GLN A 30 -28.44 -7.29 24.84
N THR A 31 -28.41 -5.95 24.75
CA THR A 31 -28.85 -5.09 25.88
C THR A 31 -29.93 -4.05 25.60
N ALA A 32 -30.57 -3.99 24.41
CA ALA A 32 -31.59 -2.96 24.12
C ALA A 32 -33.03 -3.51 23.95
N GLU A 33 -34.04 -2.73 24.35
CA GLU A 33 -35.46 -3.11 24.28
C GLU A 33 -36.13 -2.80 22.91
N PRO A 34 -37.17 -3.55 22.48
CA PRO A 34 -37.71 -3.53 21.10
C PRO A 34 -38.79 -2.46 20.82
N ILE A 35 -38.85 -1.97 19.57
CA ILE A 35 -39.80 -0.91 19.15
C ILE A 35 -40.87 -1.39 18.12
N PHE A 36 -40.76 -2.55 17.45
CA PHE A 36 -41.80 -3.05 16.51
C PHE A 36 -41.80 -4.60 16.34
N ARG A 37 -42.91 -5.21 15.87
CA ARG A 37 -43.05 -6.66 15.53
C ARG A 37 -43.90 -6.86 14.27
N LEU A 38 -43.50 -7.80 13.40
CA LEU A 38 -44.29 -8.29 12.26
C LEU A 38 -44.98 -9.61 12.63
N ASP A 39 -46.29 -9.70 12.43
CA ASP A 39 -47.04 -10.95 12.44
C ASP A 39 -47.16 -11.52 11.02
N ASN A 40 -47.61 -12.79 10.91
CA ASN A 40 -47.77 -13.50 9.64
C ASN A 40 -48.69 -12.80 8.61
N GLU A 41 -49.38 -11.72 9.01
CA GLU A 41 -50.28 -10.93 8.16
C GLU A 41 -49.58 -9.83 7.35
N LEU A 42 -48.33 -9.47 7.65
CA LEU A 42 -47.55 -8.48 6.86
C LEU A 42 -46.80 -9.09 5.66
N TYR A 43 -46.53 -10.39 5.69
CA TYR A 43 -45.86 -11.13 4.61
C TYR A 43 -46.58 -11.11 3.24
N PRO A 44 -47.92 -11.07 3.10
CA PRO A 44 -48.59 -11.27 1.82
C PRO A 44 -48.27 -10.23 0.72
N ASN A 45 -47.87 -9.01 1.09
CA ASN A 45 -47.76 -7.90 0.13
C ASN A 45 -46.34 -7.66 -0.40
N LEU A 46 -45.31 -8.03 0.37
CA LEU A 46 -43.90 -7.85 -0.01
C LEU A 46 -43.50 -8.66 -1.25
N PRO A 47 -43.89 -9.95 -1.41
CA PRO A 47 -43.65 -10.72 -2.63
C PRO A 47 -44.33 -10.11 -3.87
N ASN A 48 -45.40 -9.34 -3.68
CA ASN A 48 -46.15 -8.67 -4.75
C ASN A 48 -45.59 -7.26 -5.08
N GLY A 49 -44.47 -6.87 -4.48
CA GLY A 49 -43.78 -5.62 -4.77
C GLY A 49 -44.44 -4.37 -4.18
N LYS A 50 -45.30 -4.52 -3.17
CA LYS A 50 -45.99 -3.41 -2.48
C LYS A 50 -45.58 -3.33 -1.02
N LEU A 51 -45.40 -2.12 -0.50
CA LEU A 51 -45.17 -1.86 0.92
C LEU A 51 -46.50 -1.88 1.68
N ASP A 52 -46.52 -2.56 2.82
CA ASP A 52 -47.63 -2.50 3.78
C ASP A 52 -47.68 -1.09 4.42
N PRO A 53 -48.87 -0.50 4.66
CA PRO A 53 -48.99 0.80 5.31
C PRO A 53 -48.24 0.92 6.62
N ARG A 54 -48.18 -0.13 7.44
CA ARG A 54 -47.44 -0.12 8.72
C ARG A 54 -45.93 -0.02 8.51
N LEU A 55 -45.42 -0.61 7.44
CA LEU A 55 -44.01 -0.54 7.06
C LEU A 55 -43.66 0.85 6.48
N ILE A 56 -44.59 1.46 5.74
CA ILE A 56 -44.47 2.85 5.28
C ILE A 56 -44.37 3.79 6.48
N ASP A 57 -45.28 3.68 7.44
CA ASP A 57 -45.29 4.52 8.64
C ASP A 57 -44.00 4.33 9.45
N PHE A 58 -43.53 3.09 9.59
CA PHE A 58 -42.27 2.79 10.25
C PHE A 58 -41.07 3.47 9.56
N LEU A 59 -40.91 3.29 8.24
CA LEU A 59 -39.79 3.87 7.49
C LEU A 59 -39.82 5.40 7.50
N ASN A 60 -41.00 6.00 7.29
CA ASN A 60 -41.20 7.45 7.35
C ASN A 60 -40.89 8.01 8.74
N GLY A 61 -41.32 7.32 9.80
CA GLY A 61 -41.03 7.70 11.19
C GLY A 61 -39.54 7.67 11.55
N HIS A 62 -38.71 7.01 10.74
CA HIS A 62 -37.27 6.90 10.92
C HIS A 62 -36.47 7.60 9.80
N GLY A 63 -37.10 8.52 9.06
CA GLY A 63 -36.43 9.39 8.11
C GLY A 63 -36.17 8.79 6.73
N ILE A 64 -36.73 7.62 6.41
CA ILE A 64 -36.69 7.01 5.07
C ILE A 64 -38.04 7.25 4.41
N GLU A 65 -38.14 8.30 3.60
CA GLU A 65 -39.42 8.66 2.99
C GLU A 65 -39.84 7.66 1.90
N VAL A 66 -40.97 7.00 2.12
CA VAL A 66 -41.59 6.04 1.19
C VAL A 66 -43.10 6.20 1.18
N SER A 67 -43.74 5.72 0.13
CA SER A 67 -45.18 5.73 -0.04
C SER A 67 -45.70 4.42 -0.64
N ALA A 68 -47.02 4.29 -0.73
CA ALA A 68 -47.65 3.15 -1.41
C ALA A 68 -47.28 3.03 -2.91
N LYS A 69 -46.66 4.08 -3.48
CA LYS A 69 -46.18 4.10 -4.87
C LYS A 69 -44.73 3.64 -5.00
N THR A 70 -43.97 3.60 -3.90
CA THR A 70 -42.58 3.17 -3.90
C THR A 70 -42.50 1.74 -4.42
N LYS A 71 -41.73 1.54 -5.50
CA LYS A 71 -41.60 0.25 -6.17
C LYS A 71 -40.54 -0.59 -5.47
N LEU A 72 -40.93 -1.78 -5.02
CA LEU A 72 -40.01 -2.80 -4.55
C LEU A 72 -39.58 -3.70 -5.70
N LYS A 73 -38.27 -3.81 -5.93
CA LYS A 73 -37.70 -4.77 -6.88
C LYS A 73 -37.12 -5.96 -6.12
N LYS A 74 -37.70 -7.15 -6.29
CA LYS A 74 -37.11 -8.38 -5.72
C LYS A 74 -35.71 -8.61 -6.29
N GLN A 75 -34.77 -9.00 -5.45
CA GLN A 75 -33.40 -9.34 -5.82
C GLN A 75 -33.12 -10.80 -5.50
N GLY A 76 -32.62 -11.54 -6.48
CA GLY A 76 -32.24 -12.95 -6.32
C GLY A 76 -33.38 -13.90 -5.94
N GLU A 77 -33.00 -15.10 -5.49
CA GLU A 77 -33.93 -16.13 -4.99
C GLU A 77 -34.33 -15.90 -3.53
N GLU A 78 -33.48 -15.21 -2.76
CA GLU A 78 -33.71 -14.84 -1.36
C GLU A 78 -34.89 -13.86 -1.19
N LEU A 79 -35.42 -13.75 0.03
CA LEU A 79 -36.44 -12.78 0.41
C LEU A 79 -35.80 -11.39 0.57
N SER A 80 -35.33 -10.82 -0.54
CA SER A 80 -34.71 -9.50 -0.58
C SER A 80 -35.33 -8.61 -1.65
N TRP A 81 -35.43 -7.32 -1.33
CA TRP A 81 -36.01 -6.30 -2.19
C TRP A 81 -35.18 -5.03 -2.14
N GLU A 82 -35.17 -4.27 -3.22
CA GLU A 82 -34.59 -2.93 -3.26
C GLU A 82 -35.65 -1.89 -3.59
N PHE A 83 -35.52 -0.72 -2.97
CA PHE A 83 -36.34 0.45 -3.29
C PHE A 83 -35.49 1.72 -3.28
N VAL A 84 -36.07 2.81 -3.80
CA VAL A 84 -35.51 4.16 -3.73
C VAL A 84 -36.43 4.96 -2.84
N ALA A 85 -35.90 5.78 -1.94
CA ALA A 85 -36.71 6.73 -1.20
C ALA A 85 -37.41 7.71 -2.15
N ASP A 86 -38.59 8.19 -1.77
CA ASP A 86 -39.39 9.05 -2.63
C ASP A 86 -38.83 10.49 -2.68
N ASN A 87 -38.05 10.91 -1.68
CA ASN A 87 -37.50 12.27 -1.55
C ASN A 87 -36.04 12.41 -2.00
N GLU A 88 -35.31 11.31 -2.18
CA GLU A 88 -33.90 11.33 -2.51
C GLU A 88 -33.49 10.12 -3.36
N PRO A 89 -32.42 10.22 -4.18
CA PRO A 89 -31.97 9.10 -5.01
C PRO A 89 -31.31 7.95 -4.21
N GLN A 90 -31.45 7.95 -2.88
CA GLN A 90 -30.90 6.92 -2.00
C GLN A 90 -31.61 5.59 -2.23
N ARG A 91 -30.81 4.57 -2.52
CA ARG A 91 -31.28 3.19 -2.65
C ARG A 91 -31.18 2.49 -1.31
N TYR A 92 -32.16 1.65 -1.03
CA TYR A 92 -32.20 0.81 0.16
C TYR A 92 -32.38 -0.64 -0.28
N ARG A 93 -31.71 -1.55 0.43
CA ARG A 93 -31.96 -2.98 0.35
C ARG A 93 -32.65 -3.43 1.62
N MET A 94 -33.73 -4.18 1.42
CA MET A 94 -34.52 -4.80 2.45
C MET A 94 -34.37 -6.31 2.37
N THR A 95 -33.99 -6.98 3.45
CA THR A 95 -33.95 -8.45 3.54
C THR A 95 -34.92 -8.94 4.61
N LEU A 96 -35.55 -10.08 4.37
CA LEU A 96 -36.35 -10.79 5.36
C LEU A 96 -35.62 -12.07 5.77
N GLU A 97 -35.08 -12.08 6.99
CA GLU A 97 -34.32 -13.19 7.56
C GLU A 97 -34.96 -13.60 8.88
N ASN A 98 -35.36 -14.87 9.03
CA ASN A 98 -35.95 -15.40 10.27
C ASN A 98 -37.11 -14.54 10.83
N GLY A 99 -38.00 -14.04 9.96
CA GLY A 99 -39.13 -13.18 10.36
C GLY A 99 -38.76 -11.71 10.62
N THR A 100 -37.51 -11.32 10.37
CA THR A 100 -37.00 -9.95 10.58
C THR A 100 -36.81 -9.23 9.27
N ILE A 101 -37.43 -8.06 9.13
CA ILE A 101 -37.10 -7.13 8.06
C ILE A 101 -35.90 -6.29 8.47
N LYS A 102 -34.81 -6.38 7.73
CA LYS A 102 -33.66 -5.48 7.81
C LYS A 102 -33.70 -4.53 6.61
N ALA A 103 -33.54 -3.24 6.82
CA ALA A 103 -33.40 -2.26 5.75
C ALA A 103 -32.06 -1.53 5.91
N HIS A 104 -31.25 -1.54 4.86
CA HIS A 104 -29.94 -0.88 4.84
C HIS A 104 -29.85 0.04 3.63
N ALA A 105 -29.30 1.23 3.81
CA ALA A 105 -28.90 2.07 2.70
C ALA A 105 -27.86 1.32 1.86
N LEU A 106 -28.05 1.27 0.55
CA LEU A 106 -27.03 0.81 -0.38
C LEU A 106 -26.07 1.98 -0.61
N VAL A 107 -24.88 1.88 -0.02
CA VAL A 107 -23.82 2.84 -0.24
C VAL A 107 -23.20 2.55 -1.60
N THR A 108 -23.17 3.57 -2.45
CA THR A 108 -22.56 3.53 -3.77
C THR A 108 -21.48 4.61 -3.87
N ALA A 109 -20.71 4.63 -4.96
CA ALA A 109 -19.77 5.72 -5.22
C ALA A 109 -20.42 7.13 -5.29
N ALA A 110 -21.76 7.21 -5.41
CA ALA A 110 -22.49 8.47 -5.35
C ALA A 110 -22.74 8.96 -3.90
N ASN A 111 -22.58 8.10 -2.89
CA ASN A 111 -22.75 8.41 -1.49
C ASN A 111 -21.47 9.06 -0.93
N THR A 112 -21.37 10.37 -1.09
CA THR A 112 -20.16 11.15 -0.71
C THR A 112 -19.99 11.34 0.80
N ARG A 113 -20.96 10.91 1.61
CA ARG A 113 -21.03 11.15 3.06
C ARG A 113 -20.95 9.89 3.91
N GLU A 114 -20.76 8.73 3.31
CA GLU A 114 -20.60 7.47 4.02
C GLU A 114 -19.43 6.68 3.46
N ALA A 115 -18.79 5.87 4.30
CA ALA A 115 -17.77 4.92 3.88
C ALA A 115 -18.38 3.52 3.97
N ASP A 116 -18.21 2.73 2.91
CA ASP A 116 -18.57 1.32 2.87
C ASP A 116 -17.43 0.50 2.27
N VAL A 117 -17.40 -0.79 2.59
CA VAL A 117 -16.40 -1.72 2.07
C VAL A 117 -16.82 -2.14 0.66
N VAL A 118 -16.17 -1.55 -0.35
CA VAL A 118 -16.44 -1.89 -1.76
C VAL A 118 -15.91 -3.30 -2.10
N TRP A 119 -14.77 -3.68 -1.54
CA TRP A 119 -14.18 -5.01 -1.66
C TRP A 119 -13.16 -5.24 -0.55
N ARG A 120 -12.79 -6.51 -0.35
CA ARG A 120 -11.73 -6.95 0.56
C ARG A 120 -10.89 -8.00 -0.17
N MET A 121 -9.57 -7.99 0.09
CA MET A 121 -8.65 -9.03 -0.34
C MET A 121 -7.83 -9.51 0.86
N ASP A 122 -7.72 -10.83 1.03
CA ASP A 122 -6.77 -11.44 1.95
C ASP A 122 -5.48 -11.80 1.19
N MET A 123 -4.43 -10.98 1.34
CA MET A 123 -3.18 -11.23 0.64
C MET A 123 -2.46 -12.50 1.11
N MET A 124 -2.68 -12.96 2.34
CA MET A 124 -2.01 -14.15 2.86
C MET A 124 -2.66 -15.41 2.31
N GLU A 125 -4.00 -15.46 2.31
CA GLU A 125 -4.77 -16.60 1.78
C GLU A 125 -4.77 -16.61 0.25
N GLU A 126 -5.10 -15.49 -0.39
CA GLU A 126 -5.31 -15.44 -1.84
C GLU A 126 -4.00 -15.33 -2.64
N GLN A 127 -2.96 -14.70 -2.06
CA GLN A 127 -1.69 -14.46 -2.76
C GLN A 127 -0.52 -15.27 -2.17
N GLY A 128 -0.75 -16.02 -1.09
CA GLY A 128 0.28 -16.84 -0.43
C GLY A 128 1.38 -16.02 0.24
N VAL A 129 1.13 -14.73 0.51
CA VAL A 129 2.12 -13.82 1.10
C VAL A 129 2.42 -14.23 2.53
N ARG A 130 3.70 -14.14 2.92
CA ARG A 130 4.16 -14.33 4.29
C ARG A 130 4.84 -13.06 4.75
N GLN A 131 4.10 -12.27 5.51
CA GLN A 131 4.55 -10.98 6.01
C GLN A 131 5.57 -11.18 7.13
N HIS A 132 6.56 -10.29 7.18
CA HIS A 132 7.59 -10.28 8.22
C HIS A 132 7.52 -9.00 9.05
N ASN A 133 7.50 -9.15 10.39
CA ASN A 133 7.27 -8.13 11.42
C ASN A 133 5.94 -7.37 11.33
N MET A 134 5.62 -6.75 10.19
CA MET A 134 4.41 -5.94 10.02
C MET A 134 4.01 -5.82 8.54
N ALA A 135 2.71 -5.74 8.29
CA ALA A 135 2.17 -5.23 7.03
C ALA A 135 2.30 -3.71 7.00
N ASN A 136 3.06 -3.16 6.05
CA ASN A 136 3.18 -1.71 5.91
C ASN A 136 3.18 -1.30 4.44
N CYS A 137 2.15 -0.57 4.04
CA CYS A 137 2.03 0.08 2.75
C CYS A 137 0.95 1.14 2.86
N SER A 138 1.25 2.37 2.46
CA SER A 138 0.23 3.31 2.00
C SER A 138 -0.01 3.02 0.52
N PRO A 139 -1.15 2.43 0.12
CA PRO A 139 -1.42 2.15 -1.28
C PRO A 139 -1.39 3.43 -2.11
N VAL A 140 -0.82 3.37 -3.31
CA VAL A 140 -0.80 4.51 -4.24
C VAL A 140 -1.71 4.22 -5.43
N LEU A 141 -2.45 5.23 -5.87
CA LEU A 141 -3.40 5.14 -6.97
C LEU A 141 -2.87 5.85 -8.21
N TYR A 142 -3.08 5.27 -9.39
CA TYR A 142 -2.95 5.96 -10.67
C TYR A 142 -4.08 5.53 -11.61
N GLY A 143 -4.98 6.46 -11.92
CA GLY A 143 -6.19 6.16 -12.69
C GLY A 143 -7.08 5.14 -11.96
N ASP A 144 -7.22 3.95 -12.55
CA ASP A 144 -8.02 2.84 -11.99
C ASP A 144 -7.17 1.74 -11.34
N VAL A 145 -5.84 1.94 -11.27
CA VAL A 145 -4.89 0.97 -10.74
C VAL A 145 -4.43 1.38 -9.35
N LEU A 146 -4.60 0.48 -8.38
CA LEU A 146 -4.10 0.61 -7.01
C LEU A 146 -2.87 -0.28 -6.84
N PHE A 147 -1.75 0.28 -6.38
CA PHE A 147 -0.50 -0.48 -6.18
C PHE A 147 -0.20 -0.69 -4.70
N VAL A 148 0.18 -1.93 -4.35
CA VAL A 148 0.35 -2.37 -2.96
C VAL A 148 1.64 -3.18 -2.81
N CYS A 149 2.50 -2.75 -1.87
CA CYS A 149 3.57 -3.57 -1.32
C CYS A 149 2.97 -4.63 -0.40
N THR A 150 3.31 -5.89 -0.62
CA THR A 150 2.67 -7.02 0.08
C THR A 150 3.26 -7.29 1.47
N SER A 151 4.42 -6.70 1.76
CA SER A 151 5.24 -7.00 2.94
C SER A 151 5.77 -8.43 3.02
N ASN A 152 5.79 -9.18 1.90
CA ASN A 152 6.40 -10.53 1.87
C ASN A 152 7.85 -10.46 2.37
N GLY A 153 8.25 -11.41 3.21
CA GLY A 153 9.53 -11.31 3.91
C GLY A 153 10.15 -12.66 4.23
N VAL A 154 11.09 -12.62 5.18
CA VAL A 154 11.74 -13.79 5.76
C VAL A 154 10.86 -14.44 6.83
N ASP A 155 11.27 -15.60 7.34
CA ASP A 155 10.70 -16.21 8.55
C ASP A 155 11.35 -15.64 9.82
N GLU A 156 10.87 -16.07 11.00
CA GLU A 156 11.38 -15.70 12.33
C GLU A 156 12.89 -15.95 12.52
N SER A 157 13.48 -16.88 11.74
CA SER A 157 14.93 -17.11 11.77
C SER A 157 15.72 -15.98 11.11
N HIS A 158 15.03 -15.10 10.37
CA HIS A 158 15.57 -14.06 9.50
C HIS A 158 16.44 -14.57 8.34
N ILE A 159 16.40 -15.88 8.08
CA ILE A 159 17.26 -16.54 7.09
C ILE A 159 16.46 -17.00 5.89
N ASN A 160 15.32 -17.67 6.05
CA ASN A 160 14.60 -18.23 4.90
C ASN A 160 13.52 -17.27 4.41
N VAL A 161 13.27 -17.28 3.10
CA VAL A 161 12.07 -16.65 2.52
C VAL A 161 11.02 -17.75 2.36
N PRO A 162 10.03 -17.88 3.27
CA PRO A 162 9.08 -19.00 3.26
C PRO A 162 8.16 -19.00 2.03
N ALA A 163 7.89 -17.84 1.44
CA ALA A 163 7.03 -17.70 0.26
C ALA A 163 7.78 -17.04 -0.92
N PRO A 164 8.78 -17.71 -1.53
CA PRO A 164 9.62 -17.10 -2.56
C PRO A 164 8.89 -16.90 -3.90
N LYS A 165 7.74 -17.56 -4.09
CA LYS A 165 6.88 -17.41 -5.27
C LYS A 165 5.75 -16.40 -5.06
N ALA A 166 5.51 -15.98 -3.82
CA ALA A 166 4.50 -14.97 -3.53
C ALA A 166 4.93 -13.60 -4.07
N PRO A 167 3.97 -12.74 -4.46
CA PRO A 167 4.29 -11.40 -4.92
C PRO A 167 4.87 -10.57 -3.78
N SER A 168 5.84 -9.73 -4.14
CA SER A 168 6.34 -8.62 -3.34
C SER A 168 5.58 -7.32 -3.64
N PHE A 169 4.98 -7.23 -4.83
CA PHE A 169 4.24 -6.07 -5.30
C PHE A 169 3.06 -6.49 -6.18
N ILE A 170 1.90 -5.88 -5.97
CA ILE A 170 0.68 -6.18 -6.73
C ILE A 170 0.03 -4.89 -7.23
N ALA A 171 -0.63 -4.99 -8.37
CA ALA A 171 -1.57 -3.99 -8.85
C ALA A 171 -2.98 -4.57 -8.83
N LEU A 172 -3.92 -3.78 -8.32
CA LEU A 172 -5.33 -4.13 -8.18
C LEU A 172 -6.18 -3.14 -8.97
N ASP A 173 -7.30 -3.62 -9.49
CA ASP A 173 -8.36 -2.75 -9.97
C ASP A 173 -9.01 -2.05 -8.76
N LYS A 174 -9.01 -0.72 -8.74
CA LYS A 174 -9.48 0.05 -7.56
C LYS A 174 -10.95 -0.19 -7.22
N THR A 175 -11.76 -0.62 -8.19
CA THR A 175 -13.22 -0.76 -8.03
C THR A 175 -13.62 -2.16 -7.63
N THR A 176 -12.85 -3.17 -8.04
CA THR A 176 -13.19 -4.59 -7.81
C THR A 176 -12.24 -5.32 -6.87
N GLY A 177 -11.06 -4.76 -6.60
CA GLY A 177 -10.01 -5.42 -5.83
C GLY A 177 -9.32 -6.57 -6.57
N LYS A 178 -9.68 -6.84 -7.84
CA LYS A 178 -9.07 -7.92 -8.62
C LYS A 178 -7.62 -7.63 -8.93
N VAL A 179 -6.76 -8.64 -8.82
CA VAL A 179 -5.35 -8.52 -9.22
C VAL A 179 -5.23 -8.34 -10.73
N LEU A 180 -4.62 -7.24 -11.14
CA LEU A 180 -4.30 -6.92 -12.53
C LEU A 180 -2.96 -7.53 -12.94
N TRP A 181 -1.98 -7.47 -12.05
CA TRP A 181 -0.67 -8.12 -12.22
C TRP A 181 0.06 -8.28 -10.88
N LYS A 182 1.08 -9.16 -10.90
CA LYS A 182 1.92 -9.50 -9.75
C LYS A 182 3.41 -9.43 -10.11
N ASP A 183 4.21 -8.87 -9.22
CA ASP A 183 5.67 -8.91 -9.28
C ASP A 183 6.25 -9.60 -8.05
N ASN A 184 7.25 -10.43 -8.28
CA ASN A 184 8.07 -11.08 -7.25
C ASN A 184 9.56 -10.87 -7.51
N SER A 185 9.93 -9.80 -8.23
CA SER A 185 11.31 -9.53 -8.63
C SER A 185 12.29 -9.57 -7.46
N PRO A 186 11.99 -8.99 -6.27
CA PRO A 186 12.90 -9.05 -5.12
C PRO A 186 13.16 -10.46 -4.58
N SER A 187 12.20 -11.38 -4.73
CA SER A 187 12.33 -12.75 -4.22
C SER A 187 13.28 -13.60 -5.09
N PRO A 188 14.01 -14.57 -4.50
CA PRO A 188 14.11 -14.92 -3.08
C PRO A 188 15.19 -14.11 -2.33
N ARG A 189 15.51 -12.89 -2.79
CA ARG A 189 16.63 -12.08 -2.28
C ARG A 189 16.20 -11.06 -1.23
N LEU A 190 14.98 -11.18 -0.71
CA LEU A 190 14.49 -10.39 0.41
C LEU A 190 15.47 -10.49 1.57
N MET A 191 16.00 -9.36 2.01
CA MET A 191 17.00 -9.33 3.08
C MET A 191 16.35 -9.58 4.44
N HIS A 192 15.15 -9.02 4.64
CA HIS A 192 14.35 -9.05 5.86
C HIS A 192 12.86 -8.94 5.49
N GLY A 193 12.13 -7.90 5.91
CA GLY A 193 10.78 -7.58 5.43
C GLY A 193 10.72 -6.56 4.28
N GLN A 194 9.50 -6.12 3.97
CA GLN A 194 9.23 -5.04 3.00
C GLN A 194 8.21 -4.07 3.58
N TRP A 195 8.62 -2.81 3.76
CA TRP A 195 7.80 -1.83 4.48
C TRP A 195 7.75 -0.46 3.81
N SER A 196 8.44 -0.28 2.69
CA SER A 196 8.38 0.98 1.97
C SER A 196 7.15 1.04 1.07
N SER A 197 6.47 2.19 1.09
CA SER A 197 5.32 2.45 0.23
C SER A 197 5.79 2.86 -1.17
N PRO A 198 5.10 2.42 -2.24
CA PRO A 198 5.40 2.85 -3.59
C PRO A 198 5.05 4.34 -3.80
N ALA A 199 5.63 4.94 -4.84
CA ALA A 199 5.29 6.28 -5.32
C ALA A 199 4.97 6.25 -6.81
N VAL A 200 4.11 7.16 -7.29
CA VAL A 200 3.79 7.27 -8.73
C VAL A 200 4.13 8.65 -9.24
N GLY A 201 4.75 8.71 -10.42
CA GLY A 201 5.04 9.97 -11.12
C GLY A 201 5.02 9.79 -12.63
N VAL A 202 4.89 10.89 -13.36
CA VAL A 202 4.95 10.92 -14.82
C VAL A 202 6.27 11.54 -15.26
N PHE A 203 7.08 10.78 -15.98
CA PHE A 203 8.43 11.18 -16.39
C PHE A 203 8.59 11.07 -17.89
N GLY A 204 8.82 12.21 -18.56
CA GLY A 204 8.89 12.25 -20.03
C GLY A 204 7.62 11.73 -20.70
N GLY A 205 6.45 11.99 -20.11
CA GLY A 205 5.16 11.49 -20.59
C GLY A 205 4.86 10.02 -20.27
N VAL A 206 5.75 9.32 -19.55
CA VAL A 206 5.54 7.92 -19.14
C VAL A 206 5.16 7.86 -17.66
N PRO A 207 3.94 7.41 -17.31
CA PRO A 207 3.56 7.12 -15.93
C PRO A 207 4.33 5.91 -15.40
N GLN A 208 4.96 6.07 -14.24
CA GLN A 208 5.77 5.04 -13.60
C GLN A 208 5.36 4.89 -12.14
N VAL A 209 5.22 3.65 -11.70
CA VAL A 209 5.14 3.32 -10.28
C VAL A 209 6.52 2.87 -9.81
N ILE A 210 7.05 3.54 -8.80
CA ILE A 210 8.35 3.31 -8.19
C ILE A 210 8.14 2.45 -6.96
N PHE A 211 8.70 1.25 -6.99
CA PHE A 211 8.58 0.24 -5.96
C PHE A 211 9.94 -0.06 -5.32
N PRO A 212 10.08 0.18 -4.01
CA PRO A 212 11.28 -0.24 -3.28
C PRO A 212 11.17 -1.69 -2.81
N GLY A 213 11.99 -2.55 -3.39
CA GLY A 213 12.06 -3.97 -3.06
C GLY A 213 12.80 -4.25 -1.76
N GLY A 214 12.41 -5.33 -1.08
CA GLY A 214 13.08 -5.81 0.14
C GLY A 214 14.48 -6.38 -0.06
N ASP A 215 14.99 -6.42 -1.29
CA ASP A 215 16.35 -6.83 -1.64
C ASP A 215 17.32 -5.63 -1.79
N GLY A 216 16.84 -4.42 -1.47
CA GLY A 216 17.60 -3.18 -1.58
C GLY A 216 17.66 -2.60 -3.00
N TRP A 217 16.84 -3.13 -3.91
CA TRP A 217 16.66 -2.61 -5.26
C TRP A 217 15.40 -1.78 -5.36
N VAL A 218 15.46 -0.72 -6.16
CA VAL A 218 14.30 0.06 -6.60
C VAL A 218 13.91 -0.43 -7.98
N TYR A 219 12.61 -0.63 -8.20
CA TYR A 219 12.03 -1.04 -9.47
C TYR A 219 11.05 0.03 -9.94
N ALA A 220 11.03 0.31 -11.23
CA ALA A 220 10.01 1.16 -11.82
C ALA A 220 9.25 0.39 -12.89
N PHE A 221 7.93 0.33 -12.73
CA PHE A 221 7.04 -0.30 -13.70
C PHE A 221 6.16 0.75 -14.38
N ARG A 222 5.66 0.47 -15.57
CA ARG A 222 4.58 1.31 -16.13
C ARG A 222 3.37 1.29 -15.20
N ALA A 223 2.85 2.47 -14.87
CA ALA A 223 1.68 2.59 -14.00
C ALA A 223 0.34 2.48 -14.77
N ASP A 224 0.36 2.69 -16.08
CA ASP A 224 -0.82 2.78 -16.94
C ASP A 224 -0.97 1.62 -17.93
N ALA A 225 0.03 0.72 -17.98
CA ALA A 225 0.06 -0.39 -18.91
C ALA A 225 0.83 -1.59 -18.33
N TRP A 226 0.38 -2.78 -18.69
CA TRP A 226 0.98 -4.05 -18.31
C TRP A 226 0.64 -5.09 -19.38
N ASP A 227 1.31 -6.23 -19.35
CA ASP A 227 0.94 -7.38 -20.17
C ASP A 227 -0.35 -7.99 -19.63
N LYS A 228 -1.47 -7.75 -20.32
CA LYS A 228 -2.80 -8.23 -19.93
C LYS A 228 -2.99 -9.72 -20.18
N GLU A 229 -2.27 -10.32 -21.12
CA GLU A 229 -2.35 -11.73 -21.45
C GLU A 229 -1.70 -12.56 -20.34
N HIS A 230 -0.50 -12.16 -19.92
CA HIS A 230 0.27 -12.88 -18.90
C HIS A 230 0.10 -12.31 -17.48
N GLN A 231 -0.66 -11.22 -17.32
CA GLN A 231 -0.83 -10.48 -16.06
C GLN A 231 0.50 -10.11 -15.40
N LYS A 232 1.41 -9.55 -16.22
CA LYS A 232 2.76 -9.16 -15.80
C LYS A 232 3.00 -7.66 -15.94
N PRO A 233 3.69 -7.03 -14.98
CA PRO A 233 4.05 -5.63 -15.10
C PRO A 233 5.10 -5.42 -16.20
N ILE A 234 5.12 -4.21 -16.75
CA ILE A 234 6.19 -3.79 -17.68
C ILE A 234 7.26 -3.08 -16.87
N LEU A 235 8.38 -3.77 -16.63
CA LEU A 235 9.56 -3.19 -15.97
C LEU A 235 10.24 -2.18 -16.90
N LEU A 236 10.41 -0.94 -16.43
CA LEU A 236 11.09 0.13 -17.15
C LEU A 236 12.56 0.20 -16.77
N TRP A 237 12.86 0.27 -15.48
CA TRP A 237 14.22 0.30 -14.96
C TRP A 237 14.32 -0.28 -13.55
N LYS A 238 15.53 -0.66 -13.17
CA LYS A 238 15.88 -1.11 -11.82
C LYS A 238 17.21 -0.50 -11.35
N PHE A 239 17.32 -0.26 -10.04
CA PHE A 239 18.45 0.43 -9.44
C PHE A 239 18.81 -0.22 -8.09
N ASP A 240 20.01 -0.77 -7.95
CA ASP A 240 20.51 -1.25 -6.65
C ASP A 240 20.94 -0.04 -5.81
N ALA A 241 20.24 0.21 -4.71
CA ALA A 241 20.49 1.37 -3.87
C ALA A 241 21.65 1.17 -2.88
N ASN A 242 22.40 0.08 -3.03
CA ASN A 242 23.50 -0.30 -2.18
C ASN A 242 24.83 -0.38 -2.97
N PRO A 243 25.96 0.01 -2.35
CA PRO A 243 27.29 -0.29 -2.90
C PRO A 243 27.45 -1.79 -3.17
N LYS A 244 28.11 -2.18 -4.27
CA LYS A 244 28.16 -3.59 -4.70
C LYS A 244 28.89 -4.51 -3.73
N THR A 245 29.86 -3.95 -3.01
CA THR A 245 30.65 -4.65 -1.98
C THR A 245 29.98 -4.61 -0.60
N SER A 246 28.88 -3.87 -0.42
CA SER A 246 28.15 -3.86 0.85
C SER A 246 27.58 -5.24 1.18
N LYS A 247 27.57 -5.59 2.47
CA LYS A 247 27.19 -6.92 2.95
C LYS A 247 26.04 -6.88 3.93
N TRP A 248 25.05 -7.73 3.70
CA TRP A 248 23.99 -8.02 4.67
C TRP A 248 24.54 -8.94 5.76
N ILE A 249 24.47 -8.50 7.00
CA ILE A 249 24.83 -9.28 8.19
C ILE A 249 23.66 -9.15 9.16
N LEU A 250 23.11 -10.28 9.58
CA LEU A 250 22.01 -10.33 10.53
C LEU A 250 22.41 -9.65 11.86
N GLY A 251 21.46 -8.95 12.50
CA GLY A 251 21.72 -8.18 13.72
C GLY A 251 22.45 -6.87 13.46
N GLY A 252 22.35 -6.32 12.24
CA GLY A 252 22.69 -4.92 11.98
C GLY A 252 24.15 -4.55 11.85
N ARG A 253 25.09 -5.49 11.96
CA ARG A 253 26.53 -5.20 11.75
C ARG A 253 26.92 -5.05 10.27
N GLY A 254 25.97 -5.24 9.36
CA GLY A 254 26.19 -5.17 7.92
C GLY A 254 26.12 -3.74 7.37
N THR A 255 26.67 -3.56 6.17
CA THR A 255 26.66 -2.28 5.45
C THR A 255 25.64 -2.24 4.30
N ARG A 256 25.05 -3.39 3.95
CA ARG A 256 23.95 -3.46 2.98
C ARG A 256 22.63 -3.15 3.69
N ASN A 257 21.80 -2.34 3.06
CA ASN A 257 20.59 -1.79 3.64
C ASN A 257 19.35 -2.15 2.80
N SER A 258 18.22 -2.26 3.48
CA SER A 258 16.88 -2.27 2.88
C SER A 258 16.46 -0.85 2.49
N ILE A 259 15.29 -0.73 1.86
CA ILE A 259 14.64 0.56 1.63
C ILE A 259 13.37 0.60 2.48
N LEU A 260 13.35 1.48 3.48
CA LEU A 260 12.25 1.65 4.43
C LEU A 260 11.43 2.90 4.14
N ALA A 261 12.12 3.99 3.87
CA ALA A 261 11.52 5.24 3.42
C ALA A 261 10.80 5.06 2.08
N PHE A 262 9.69 5.77 1.88
CA PHE A 262 9.02 5.82 0.60
C PHE A 262 9.80 6.70 -0.39
N PRO A 263 9.83 6.37 -1.71
CA PRO A 263 10.49 7.20 -2.71
C PRO A 263 9.79 8.55 -2.80
N VAL A 264 10.58 9.61 -2.91
CA VAL A 264 10.05 10.97 -3.07
C VAL A 264 10.24 11.39 -4.50
N ILE A 265 9.20 11.96 -5.10
CA ILE A 265 9.22 12.43 -6.48
C ILE A 265 9.09 13.95 -6.43
N ALA A 266 10.11 14.64 -6.94
CA ALA A 266 10.12 16.10 -7.03
C ALA A 266 10.89 16.54 -8.27
N GLU A 267 10.36 17.55 -8.97
CA GLU A 267 11.00 18.17 -10.14
C GLU A 267 11.46 17.17 -11.21
N GLY A 268 10.65 16.12 -11.46
CA GLY A 268 10.94 15.10 -12.46
C GLY A 268 12.03 14.09 -12.07
N ARG A 269 12.39 14.02 -10.78
CA ARG A 269 13.42 13.10 -10.24
C ARG A 269 12.86 12.23 -9.15
N VAL A 270 13.58 11.15 -8.86
CA VAL A 270 13.24 10.19 -7.80
C VAL A 270 14.35 10.22 -6.74
N TYR A 271 13.96 10.35 -5.47
CA TYR A 271 14.86 10.37 -4.33
C TYR A 271 14.60 9.14 -3.47
N VAL A 272 15.65 8.39 -3.14
CA VAL A 272 15.56 7.15 -2.34
C VAL A 272 16.64 7.14 -1.28
N THR A 273 16.25 6.82 -0.06
CA THR A 273 17.18 6.55 1.05
C THR A 273 17.19 5.07 1.39
N VAL A 274 18.29 4.61 1.98
CA VAL A 274 18.42 3.22 2.46
C VAL A 274 18.71 3.19 3.96
N GLY A 275 18.22 2.13 4.61
CA GLY A 275 18.43 1.88 6.04
C GLY A 275 18.15 0.43 6.41
N GLN A 276 18.01 0.15 7.69
CA GLN A 276 17.59 -1.16 8.18
C GLN A 276 16.52 -1.02 9.24
N ASP A 277 15.93 -2.15 9.60
CA ASP A 277 15.11 -2.30 10.79
C ASP A 277 15.73 -1.46 11.94
N PRO A 278 14.96 -0.57 12.60
CA PRO A 278 15.44 0.20 13.75
C PRO A 278 16.16 -0.64 14.80
N GLU A 279 15.74 -1.90 15.01
CA GLU A 279 16.35 -2.80 16.00
C GLU A 279 17.78 -3.26 15.61
N HIS A 280 18.18 -3.04 14.36
CA HIS A 280 19.53 -3.33 13.87
C HIS A 280 20.53 -2.18 14.13
N GLY A 281 20.07 -1.08 14.74
CA GLY A 281 20.91 0.02 15.17
C GLY A 281 21.57 0.79 14.02
N GLU A 282 22.67 1.46 14.34
CA GLU A 282 23.37 2.35 13.43
C GLU A 282 24.14 1.64 12.31
N GLY A 283 24.47 2.40 11.28
CA GLY A 283 25.29 1.96 10.16
C GLY A 283 25.32 3.02 9.06
N PRO A 284 26.10 2.79 7.98
CA PRO A 284 26.17 3.72 6.88
C PRO A 284 24.82 3.79 6.16
N GLY A 285 24.41 4.99 5.76
CA GLY A 285 23.25 5.21 4.91
C GLY A 285 23.63 5.82 3.56
N HIS A 286 22.67 5.81 2.65
CA HIS A 286 22.82 6.42 1.33
C HIS A 286 21.52 7.14 0.94
N LEU A 287 21.67 8.31 0.34
CA LEU A 287 20.60 9.04 -0.33
C LEU A 287 20.95 9.19 -1.80
N TRP A 288 20.03 8.78 -2.67
CA TRP A 288 20.20 8.79 -4.12
C TRP A 288 19.23 9.77 -4.76
N CYS A 289 19.71 10.55 -5.72
CA CYS A 289 18.87 11.24 -6.70
C CYS A 289 19.01 10.56 -8.05
N ILE A 290 17.89 10.10 -8.60
CA ILE A 290 17.82 9.20 -9.74
C ILE A 290 17.05 9.88 -10.87
N ASN A 291 17.57 9.77 -12.10
CA ASN A 291 16.87 10.14 -13.32
C ASN A 291 15.97 8.98 -13.81
N PRO A 292 14.64 9.11 -13.70
CA PRO A 292 13.69 8.02 -14.01
C PRO A 292 13.40 7.86 -15.52
N THR A 293 14.07 8.59 -16.41
CA THR A 293 13.87 8.46 -17.86
C THR A 293 14.73 7.38 -18.50
N ARG A 294 15.74 6.86 -17.80
CA ARG A 294 16.55 5.73 -18.29
C ARG A 294 15.78 4.41 -18.24
N ARG A 295 16.32 3.36 -18.88
CA ARG A 295 15.70 2.03 -18.98
C ARG A 295 16.69 0.91 -18.67
N GLY A 296 16.21 -0.24 -18.22
CA GLY A 296 17.04 -1.39 -17.87
C GLY A 296 17.71 -1.29 -16.50
N ASP A 297 18.89 -1.88 -16.34
CA ASP A 297 19.70 -1.70 -15.12
C ASP A 297 20.39 -0.33 -15.15
N VAL A 298 19.98 0.54 -14.24
CA VAL A 298 20.42 1.93 -14.15
C VAL A 298 21.20 2.21 -12.86
N SER A 299 21.65 1.15 -12.19
CA SER A 299 22.47 1.22 -10.97
C SER A 299 23.73 2.09 -11.18
N PRO A 300 24.37 2.61 -10.11
CA PRO A 300 25.62 3.36 -10.21
C PRO A 300 26.73 2.54 -10.88
N GLU A 301 26.81 1.26 -10.51
CA GLU A 301 27.81 0.32 -10.98
C GLU A 301 27.18 -1.04 -11.36
N LEU A 302 27.92 -1.82 -12.14
CA LEU A 302 27.59 -3.19 -12.51
C LEU A 302 28.47 -4.17 -11.72
N ALA A 303 27.86 -5.23 -11.19
CA ALA A 303 28.56 -6.38 -10.61
C ALA A 303 28.94 -7.36 -11.72
N LEU A 304 30.22 -7.70 -11.82
CA LEU A 304 30.81 -8.43 -12.94
C LEU A 304 31.68 -9.59 -12.47
N VAL A 305 31.83 -10.58 -13.32
CA VAL A 305 32.84 -11.64 -13.20
C VAL A 305 33.35 -11.98 -14.60
N ASP A 306 34.63 -12.30 -14.72
CA ASP A 306 35.17 -12.72 -16.01
C ASP A 306 34.82 -14.18 -16.29
N ARG A 307 34.10 -14.42 -17.39
CA ARG A 307 33.77 -15.75 -17.90
C ARG A 307 34.34 -15.89 -19.29
N ASN A 308 35.22 -16.88 -19.50
CA ASN A 308 35.91 -17.09 -20.77
C ASN A 308 36.64 -15.83 -21.28
N GLY A 309 37.30 -15.11 -20.38
CA GLY A 309 38.04 -13.87 -20.69
C GLY A 309 37.15 -12.66 -21.03
N LYS A 310 35.85 -12.72 -20.75
CA LYS A 310 34.91 -11.62 -21.01
C LYS A 310 34.17 -11.20 -19.73
N PRO A 311 34.08 -9.88 -19.46
CA PRO A 311 33.25 -9.35 -18.38
C PRO A 311 31.79 -9.77 -18.58
N THR A 312 31.23 -10.46 -17.60
CA THR A 312 29.83 -10.91 -17.60
C THR A 312 29.14 -10.38 -16.35
N GLN A 313 27.96 -9.78 -16.49
CA GLN A 313 27.18 -9.31 -15.33
C GLN A 313 26.71 -10.49 -14.47
N THR A 314 26.93 -10.38 -13.16
CA THR A 314 26.44 -11.36 -12.18
C THR A 314 24.94 -11.15 -11.93
N ALA A 315 24.24 -12.22 -11.59
CA ALA A 315 22.87 -12.11 -11.12
C ALA A 315 22.86 -11.36 -9.77
N PRO A 316 21.83 -10.56 -9.47
CA PRO A 316 21.69 -9.95 -8.15
C PRO A 316 21.73 -11.01 -7.03
N GLN A 317 22.43 -10.71 -5.94
CA GLN A 317 22.58 -11.61 -4.80
C GLN A 317 22.05 -10.93 -3.54
N ARG A 318 21.47 -11.74 -2.64
CA ARG A 318 20.88 -11.25 -1.38
C ARG A 318 21.92 -10.68 -0.41
N ILE A 319 22.99 -11.45 -0.18
CA ILE A 319 23.93 -11.16 0.90
C ILE A 319 24.91 -10.06 0.51
N GLN A 320 25.47 -10.15 -0.69
CA GLN A 320 26.49 -9.23 -1.19
C GLN A 320 26.52 -9.36 -2.72
N ALA A 321 26.47 -8.25 -3.44
CA ALA A 321 26.38 -8.29 -4.90
C ALA A 321 27.71 -8.65 -5.58
N VAL A 322 28.83 -8.26 -4.97
CA VAL A 322 30.21 -8.56 -5.40
C VAL A 322 31.00 -9.13 -4.24
N ASP A 323 31.45 -10.38 -4.38
CA ASP A 323 32.44 -11.03 -3.51
C ASP A 323 33.77 -11.15 -4.25
N GLU A 324 34.72 -10.26 -3.95
CA GLU A 324 36.04 -10.20 -4.58
C GLU A 324 36.82 -11.52 -4.42
N LYS A 325 36.56 -12.30 -3.35
CA LYS A 325 37.20 -13.61 -3.15
C LYS A 325 36.78 -14.64 -4.20
N ARG A 326 35.66 -14.40 -4.89
CA ARG A 326 35.18 -15.21 -6.03
C ARG A 326 35.66 -14.68 -7.38
N GLY A 327 36.51 -13.65 -7.40
CA GLY A 327 36.93 -12.96 -8.61
C GLY A 327 35.84 -12.06 -9.21
N GLU A 328 34.81 -11.73 -8.43
CA GLU A 328 33.81 -10.75 -8.83
C GLU A 328 34.36 -9.33 -8.61
N TYR A 329 33.94 -8.38 -9.43
CA TYR A 329 34.39 -6.98 -9.34
C TYR A 329 33.30 -6.02 -9.82
N THR A 330 33.49 -4.73 -9.55
CA THR A 330 32.56 -3.67 -9.96
C THR A 330 33.13 -2.82 -11.09
N LYS A 331 32.27 -2.28 -11.96
CA LYS A 331 32.61 -1.23 -12.93
C LYS A 331 31.50 -0.18 -12.99
N PRO A 332 31.82 1.11 -13.21
CA PRO A 332 30.81 2.14 -13.43
C PRO A 332 29.83 1.74 -14.53
N ASN A 333 28.54 1.92 -14.28
CA ASN A 333 27.51 1.59 -15.25
C ASN A 333 27.37 2.73 -16.28
N PRO A 334 27.67 2.54 -17.57
CA PRO A 334 27.48 3.58 -18.59
C PRO A 334 26.00 3.98 -18.73
N ASN A 335 25.08 3.10 -18.32
CA ASN A 335 23.65 3.36 -18.29
C ASN A 335 23.15 3.94 -16.94
N SER A 336 24.04 4.34 -16.03
CA SER A 336 23.63 4.80 -14.70
C SER A 336 22.64 5.98 -14.75
N ALA A 337 21.59 5.89 -13.95
CA ALA A 337 20.62 6.96 -13.75
C ALA A 337 20.98 7.90 -12.59
N VAL A 338 22.13 7.73 -11.93
CA VAL A 338 22.54 8.61 -10.84
C VAL A 338 22.68 10.05 -11.35
N VAL A 339 21.96 10.97 -10.71
CA VAL A 339 22.18 12.41 -10.85
C VAL A 339 23.22 12.86 -9.82
N TRP A 340 23.01 12.46 -8.57
CA TRP A 340 23.97 12.64 -7.47
C TRP A 340 23.72 11.59 -6.38
N HIS A 341 24.71 11.39 -5.52
CA HIS A 341 24.71 10.47 -4.39
C HIS A 341 25.25 11.18 -3.15
N TYR A 342 24.58 10.99 -2.02
CA TYR A 342 25.02 11.49 -0.71
C TYR A 342 25.21 10.34 0.27
N ALA A 343 26.38 10.31 0.91
CA ALA A 343 26.73 9.38 1.99
C ALA A 343 27.46 10.12 3.14
N GLY A 344 27.29 11.44 3.21
CA GLY A 344 28.07 12.33 4.07
C GLY A 344 29.09 13.17 3.29
N THR A 345 29.76 14.08 4.01
CA THR A 345 30.79 15.01 3.51
C THR A 345 32.18 14.73 4.10
N GLY A 346 32.27 13.89 5.13
CA GLY A 346 33.53 13.59 5.80
C GLY A 346 33.38 12.52 6.88
N PRO A 347 34.47 12.25 7.63
CA PRO A 347 34.54 11.14 8.57
C PRO A 347 33.98 11.46 9.96
N GLU A 348 33.74 12.73 10.29
CA GLU A 348 33.15 13.12 11.57
C GLU A 348 31.68 12.68 11.63
N PHE A 349 31.18 12.38 12.84
CA PHE A 349 29.82 11.86 13.01
C PHE A 349 28.77 12.77 12.37
N GLU A 350 28.81 14.09 12.63
CA GLU A 350 27.87 15.06 12.05
C GLU A 350 28.04 15.26 10.54
N GLN A 351 29.12 14.73 9.97
CA GLN A 351 29.43 14.78 8.54
C GLN A 351 29.07 13.48 7.81
N GLN A 352 28.72 12.40 8.51
CA GLN A 352 28.31 11.13 7.90
C GLN A 352 26.81 11.08 7.65
N MET A 353 26.39 10.30 6.66
CA MET A 353 25.00 9.89 6.51
C MET A 353 24.82 8.51 7.12
N HIS A 354 23.98 8.40 8.14
CA HIS A 354 23.63 7.11 8.74
C HIS A 354 22.41 6.51 8.06
N ARG A 355 22.07 5.26 8.42
CA ARG A 355 20.86 4.58 7.95
C ARG A 355 19.66 5.50 8.02
N CYS A 356 18.74 5.38 7.07
CA CYS A 356 17.56 6.23 7.03
C CYS A 356 16.29 5.39 6.99
N VAL A 357 15.35 5.72 7.87
CA VAL A 357 14.02 5.11 7.93
C VAL A 357 12.92 6.06 7.47
N GLY A 358 13.25 7.36 7.32
CA GLY A 358 12.34 8.42 6.91
C GLY A 358 12.56 8.88 5.47
N SER A 359 11.51 9.42 4.87
CA SER A 359 11.57 10.00 3.53
C SER A 359 11.98 11.47 3.58
N PRO A 360 12.77 11.95 2.61
CA PRO A 360 13.10 13.37 2.55
C PRO A 360 11.86 14.22 2.25
N VAL A 361 11.85 15.46 2.73
CA VAL A 361 10.89 16.49 2.31
C VAL A 361 11.61 17.46 1.38
N ILE A 362 10.98 17.80 0.25
CA ILE A 362 11.57 18.69 -0.75
C ILE A 362 10.66 19.89 -0.97
N GLN A 363 11.18 21.09 -0.77
CA GLN A 363 10.47 22.34 -1.02
C GLN A 363 11.45 23.45 -1.38
N ASN A 364 11.10 24.28 -2.37
CA ASN A 364 11.89 25.45 -2.80
C ASN A 364 13.37 25.11 -3.10
N GLY A 365 13.62 23.95 -3.72
CA GLY A 365 14.97 23.48 -4.04
C GLY A 365 15.77 22.92 -2.86
N LEU A 366 15.21 22.93 -1.64
CA LEU A 366 15.82 22.31 -0.45
C LEU A 366 15.27 20.92 -0.24
N LEU A 367 16.15 19.99 0.08
CA LEU A 367 15.84 18.63 0.52
C LEU A 367 16.25 18.52 1.99
N VAL A 368 15.31 18.14 2.86
CA VAL A 368 15.56 17.94 4.29
C VAL A 368 15.20 16.51 4.66
N LEU A 369 16.08 15.81 5.38
CA LEU A 369 15.83 14.46 5.89
C LEU A 369 16.49 14.24 7.24
N SER A 370 15.90 13.36 8.06
CA SER A 370 16.54 12.83 9.26
C SER A 370 17.15 11.46 8.98
N ASP A 371 18.36 11.22 9.48
CA ASP A 371 18.91 9.87 9.57
C ASP A 371 18.56 9.22 10.91
N PHE A 372 18.87 7.93 11.01
CA PHE A 372 18.59 7.10 12.18
C PHE A 372 19.40 7.52 13.41
N SER A 373 20.52 8.20 13.24
CA SER A 373 21.41 8.59 14.33
C SER A 373 21.06 9.97 14.92
N GLY A 374 19.88 10.50 14.59
CA GLY A 374 19.39 11.77 15.14
C GLY A 374 19.89 13.02 14.40
N LEU A 375 20.57 12.87 13.26
CA LEU A 375 20.99 14.01 12.45
C LEU A 375 19.91 14.43 11.46
N VAL A 376 19.70 15.73 11.32
CA VAL A 376 18.93 16.34 10.23
C VAL A 376 19.90 16.91 9.20
N HIS A 377 19.72 16.51 7.95
CA HIS A 377 20.53 16.92 6.82
C HIS A 377 19.70 17.83 5.91
N CYS A 378 20.26 18.98 5.52
CA CYS A 378 19.69 19.83 4.49
C CYS A 378 20.63 19.94 3.30
N LEU A 379 20.11 19.59 2.12
CA LEU A 379 20.84 19.56 0.86
C LEU A 379 20.10 20.40 -0.18
N ASP A 380 20.85 20.93 -1.14
CA ASP A 380 20.28 21.37 -2.41
C ASP A 380 19.72 20.14 -3.14
N ALA A 381 18.40 20.08 -3.35
CA ALA A 381 17.73 18.96 -3.97
C ALA A 381 18.26 18.70 -5.40
N LYS A 382 18.78 19.73 -6.07
CA LYS A 382 19.19 19.62 -7.45
C LYS A 382 20.57 18.99 -7.62
N THR A 383 21.47 19.27 -6.69
CA THR A 383 22.91 18.99 -6.79
C THR A 383 23.42 18.05 -5.71
N GLY A 384 22.66 17.83 -4.64
CA GLY A 384 23.10 17.06 -3.48
C GLY A 384 24.13 17.80 -2.60
N LYS A 385 24.37 19.09 -2.85
CA LYS A 385 25.29 19.89 -2.04
C LYS A 385 24.69 20.12 -0.65
N VAL A 386 25.43 19.78 0.39
CA VAL A 386 25.02 20.05 1.78
C VAL A 386 24.98 21.56 2.04
N HIS A 387 23.86 22.02 2.60
CA HIS A 387 23.72 23.35 3.18
C HIS A 387 24.10 23.35 4.66
N TRP A 388 23.58 22.39 5.42
CA TRP A 388 23.88 22.20 6.83
C TRP A 388 23.51 20.78 7.30
N THR A 389 24.12 20.36 8.40
CA THR A 389 23.70 19.21 9.21
C THR A 389 23.43 19.71 10.63
N TYR A 390 22.47 19.09 11.32
CA TYR A 390 22.08 19.48 12.67
C TYR A 390 21.84 18.23 13.52
N ASP A 391 22.51 18.14 14.65
CA ASP A 391 22.32 17.06 15.62
C ASP A 391 21.16 17.38 16.57
N LEU A 392 20.15 16.51 16.59
CA LEU A 392 19.02 16.62 17.51
C LEU A 392 19.35 16.14 18.93
N TRP A 393 20.54 15.56 19.15
CA TRP A 393 20.95 14.87 20.37
C TRP A 393 19.95 13.77 20.78
N ALA A 394 19.34 13.15 19.79
CA ALA A 394 18.43 12.04 20.00
C ALA A 394 19.23 10.75 20.20
N ALA A 395 18.91 10.00 21.24
CA ALA A 395 19.33 8.61 21.33
C ALA A 395 18.34 7.77 20.51
N CYS A 396 18.83 7.05 19.51
CA CYS A 396 18.04 6.11 18.74
C CYS A 396 18.46 4.66 19.00
#